data_AF-A0A126P4D6-F1
#
_entry.id   AF-A0A126P4D6-F1
#
_cell.length_a   1.000
_cell.length_b   1.000
_cell.length_c   1.000
_cell.angle_alpha   90.00
_cell.angle_beta   90.00
_cell.angle_gamma   90.00
#
_symmetry.space_group_name_H-M   'P 1'
#
loop_
_entity.id
_entity.type
_entity.pdbx_description
1 polymer ?
#
loop_
_entity_poly.entity_id
_entity_poly.type
_entity_poly.pdbx_seq_one_letter_code
_entity_poly.pdbx_strand_id
1 'polypeptide(L)'
;MVLAAGLGQRMRPITDTLPKPLVRIGDKAMLDHALDRLAEAGVEEAVVNVHHLASQIEAHVADRTAPRVTISDERTLLLETGGGVRKALPLLGQEPFFHINSDSLWAESSFSNLNAMVAAWNPARMDMLLLLAEREGSVGFDGKGDFFLGEDGLLTRRGTAASAPYVYAGVAVMKPDLFAGTPEGPFSLNLLFDRAIAAGSLYGLVLRGRWLHVGTPEAIAPAEAAFAAAQGCDD
;
A
#
# COMPACT_ATOMS: atom_id res chain seq x y z
N MET A 1 9.18 0.30 1.13
CA MET A 1 8.59 0.82 2.38
C MET A 1 7.20 0.26 2.58
N VAL A 2 6.91 -0.25 3.79
CA VAL A 2 5.56 -0.64 4.23
C VAL A 2 5.08 0.35 5.28
N LEU A 3 3.89 0.93 5.08
CA LEU A 3 3.29 1.86 6.03
C LEU A 3 2.51 1.13 7.12
N ALA A 4 2.94 1.30 8.36
CA ALA A 4 2.38 0.66 9.55
C ALA A 4 2.16 1.64 10.73
N ALA A 5 2.35 2.95 10.52
CA ALA A 5 2.20 3.98 11.56
C ALA A 5 0.75 4.42 11.86
N GLY A 6 -0.25 3.94 11.11
CA GLY A 6 -1.63 4.42 11.22
C GLY A 6 -2.30 4.10 12.56
N LEU A 7 -3.10 5.04 13.08
CA LEU A 7 -3.85 4.88 14.34
C LEU A 7 -4.95 3.81 14.28
N GLY A 8 -5.43 3.45 13.09
CA GLY A 8 -6.46 2.44 12.92
C GLY A 8 -7.79 2.74 13.63
N GLN A 9 -8.17 4.01 13.76
CA GLN A 9 -9.32 4.44 14.59
C GLN A 9 -10.66 3.78 14.18
N ARG A 10 -10.85 3.51 12.88
CA ARG A 10 -12.06 2.83 12.36
C ARG A 10 -12.12 1.34 12.70
N MET A 11 -11.03 0.76 13.20
CA MET A 11 -10.92 -0.65 13.61
C MET A 11 -11.11 -0.85 15.13
N ARG A 12 -11.52 0.18 15.87
CA ARG A 12 -11.82 0.04 17.30
C ARG A 12 -13.00 -0.91 17.53
N PRO A 13 -13.02 -1.67 18.65
CA PRO A 13 -12.09 -1.62 19.77
C PRO A 13 -10.77 -2.42 19.59
N ILE A 14 -10.59 -3.13 18.46
CA ILE A 14 -9.40 -3.99 18.24
C ILE A 14 -8.12 -3.16 18.37
N THR A 15 -8.12 -1.98 17.75
CA THR A 15 -6.93 -1.10 17.69
C THR A 15 -6.59 -0.33 18.96
N ASP A 16 -7.38 -0.49 20.02
CA ASP A 16 -7.02 0.06 21.33
C ASP A 16 -5.89 -0.74 22.00
N THR A 17 -5.72 -2.01 21.64
CA THR A 17 -4.69 -2.90 22.24
C THR A 17 -3.78 -3.60 21.22
N LEU A 18 -4.17 -3.64 19.94
CA LEU A 18 -3.42 -4.27 18.86
C LEU A 18 -3.28 -3.31 17.66
N PRO A 19 -2.08 -2.92 17.21
CA PRO A 19 -1.98 -2.00 16.07
C PRO A 19 -2.58 -2.62 14.81
N LYS A 20 -3.26 -1.80 13.98
CA LYS A 20 -3.97 -2.28 12.78
C LYS A 20 -3.14 -3.22 11.88
N PRO A 21 -1.84 -2.95 11.61
CA PRO A 21 -1.01 -3.85 10.82
C PRO A 21 -0.91 -5.29 11.36
N LEU A 22 -1.10 -5.48 12.68
CA LEU A 22 -1.05 -6.79 13.34
C LEU A 22 -2.41 -7.48 13.46
N VAL A 23 -3.50 -6.82 13.02
CA VAL A 23 -4.79 -7.49 12.89
C VAL A 23 -4.65 -8.63 11.88
N ARG A 24 -5.21 -9.79 12.22
CA ARG A 24 -5.11 -10.99 11.38
C ARG A 24 -6.23 -11.03 10.36
N ILE A 25 -5.89 -11.49 9.16
CA ILE A 25 -6.84 -11.88 8.12
C ILE A 25 -6.46 -13.29 7.72
N GLY A 26 -7.25 -14.26 8.18
CA GLY A 26 -6.91 -15.66 8.13
C GLY A 26 -5.78 -15.99 9.12
N ASP A 27 -4.73 -16.64 8.62
CA ASP A 27 -3.61 -17.15 9.41
C ASP A 27 -2.44 -16.16 9.56
N LYS A 28 -2.52 -14.96 8.98
CA LYS A 28 -1.43 -13.97 8.97
C LYS A 28 -1.90 -12.57 9.36
N ALA A 29 -1.00 -11.79 9.94
CA ALA A 29 -1.21 -10.35 10.14
C ALA A 29 -1.24 -9.63 8.79
N MET A 30 -1.96 -8.50 8.69
CA MET A 30 -1.95 -7.68 7.47
C MET A 30 -0.53 -7.26 7.07
N LEU A 31 0.33 -6.94 8.06
CA LEU A 31 1.73 -6.63 7.85
C LEU A 31 2.50 -7.79 7.21
N ASP A 32 2.28 -9.03 7.68
CA ASP A 32 2.92 -10.21 7.11
C ASP A 32 2.45 -10.47 5.69
N HIS A 33 1.16 -10.28 5.40
CA HIS A 33 0.63 -10.34 4.04
C HIS A 33 1.36 -9.41 3.07
N ALA A 34 1.65 -8.16 3.50
CA ALA A 34 2.39 -7.21 2.68
C ALA A 34 3.88 -7.59 2.53
N LEU A 35 4.53 -7.99 3.61
CA LEU A 35 5.96 -8.33 3.61
C LEU A 35 6.24 -9.66 2.88
N ASP A 36 5.36 -10.65 2.98
CA ASP A 36 5.46 -11.92 2.27
C ASP A 36 5.38 -11.69 0.75
N ARG A 37 4.41 -10.89 0.29
CA ARG A 37 4.30 -10.53 -1.13
C ARG A 37 5.54 -9.80 -1.66
N LEU A 38 6.12 -8.92 -0.84
CA LEU A 38 7.40 -8.26 -1.19
C LEU A 38 8.52 -9.28 -1.32
N ALA A 39 8.65 -10.22 -0.37
CA ALA A 39 9.66 -11.28 -0.44
C ALA A 39 9.48 -12.17 -1.69
N GLU A 40 8.24 -12.56 -2.00
CA GLU A 40 7.88 -13.34 -3.18
C GLU A 40 8.18 -12.60 -4.49
N ALA A 41 8.13 -11.27 -4.48
CA ALA A 41 8.53 -10.40 -5.59
C ALA A 41 10.06 -10.15 -5.64
N GLY A 42 10.85 -10.81 -4.78
CA GLY A 42 12.30 -10.70 -4.75
C GLY A 42 12.83 -9.48 -3.97
N VAL A 43 12.01 -8.81 -3.17
CA VAL A 43 12.47 -7.70 -2.33
C VAL A 43 13.20 -8.26 -1.11
N GLU A 44 14.46 -7.86 -0.95
CA GLU A 44 15.33 -8.34 0.13
C GLU A 44 15.27 -7.47 1.39
N GLU A 45 14.97 -6.18 1.25
CA GLU A 45 14.98 -5.20 2.34
C GLU A 45 13.69 -4.37 2.36
N ALA A 46 13.14 -4.17 3.56
CA ALA A 46 11.94 -3.37 3.76
C ALA A 46 12.14 -2.37 4.90
N VAL A 47 11.75 -1.13 4.66
CA VAL A 47 11.57 -0.14 5.72
C VAL A 47 10.11 -0.16 6.18
N VAL A 48 9.87 -0.32 7.47
CA VAL A 48 8.53 -0.29 8.10
C VAL A 48 8.46 0.92 9.02
N ASN A 49 7.51 1.83 8.82
CA ASN A 49 7.33 2.94 9.76
C ASN A 49 6.39 2.58 10.92
N VAL A 50 6.62 3.16 12.09
CA VAL A 50 5.87 2.83 13.31
C VAL A 50 5.50 4.09 14.09
N HIS A 51 4.31 4.09 14.71
CA HIS A 51 3.88 5.18 15.59
C HIS A 51 2.98 4.63 16.72
N HIS A 52 1.74 4.25 16.39
CA HIS A 52 0.79 3.69 17.35
C HIS A 52 1.20 2.26 17.75
N LEU A 53 1.30 2.00 19.06
CA LEU A 53 1.72 0.70 19.62
C LEU A 53 2.99 0.15 18.95
N ALA A 54 3.92 1.05 18.59
CA ALA A 54 5.08 0.75 17.77
C ALA A 54 5.96 -0.41 18.29
N SER A 55 6.08 -0.57 19.62
CA SER A 55 6.86 -1.66 20.21
C SER A 55 6.31 -3.06 19.85
N GLN A 56 5.01 -3.18 19.61
CA GLN A 56 4.43 -4.46 19.17
C GLN A 56 4.82 -4.78 17.72
N ILE A 57 4.84 -3.77 16.83
CA ILE A 57 5.27 -3.94 15.44
C ILE A 57 6.75 -4.30 15.39
N GLU A 58 7.59 -3.60 16.15
CA GLU A 58 9.03 -3.89 16.24
C GLU A 58 9.29 -5.32 16.72
N ALA A 59 8.61 -5.74 17.80
CA ALA A 59 8.74 -7.11 18.30
C ALA A 59 8.27 -8.15 17.28
N HIS A 60 7.18 -7.87 16.56
CA HIS A 60 6.63 -8.77 15.53
C HIS A 60 7.59 -9.01 14.37
N VAL A 61 8.33 -7.98 13.93
CA VAL A 61 9.24 -8.08 12.78
C VAL A 61 10.70 -8.31 13.13
N ALA A 62 11.05 -8.38 14.43
CA ALA A 62 12.44 -8.42 14.91
C ALA A 62 13.26 -9.59 14.32
N ASP A 63 12.65 -10.77 14.23
CA ASP A 63 13.30 -11.99 13.73
C ASP A 63 13.09 -12.21 12.23
N ARG A 64 12.46 -11.26 11.52
CA ARG A 64 12.15 -11.42 10.10
C ARG A 64 13.39 -11.24 9.23
N THR A 65 13.67 -12.22 8.38
CA THR A 65 14.83 -12.22 7.48
C THR A 65 14.49 -12.00 6.00
N ALA A 66 13.22 -12.11 5.59
CA ALA A 66 12.79 -12.01 4.19
C ALA A 66 11.45 -11.28 4.05
N PRO A 67 11.42 -10.01 3.62
CA PRO A 67 12.57 -9.11 3.57
C PRO A 67 13.11 -8.83 4.97
N ARG A 68 14.39 -8.45 5.07
CA ARG A 68 14.98 -7.89 6.29
C ARG A 68 14.32 -6.54 6.58
N VAL A 69 13.84 -6.35 7.81
CA VAL A 69 13.12 -5.14 8.19
C VAL A 69 14.01 -4.14 8.91
N THR A 70 13.98 -2.89 8.47
CA THR A 70 14.49 -1.72 9.20
C THR A 70 13.33 -0.82 9.62
N ILE A 71 13.39 -0.28 10.84
CA ILE A 71 12.31 0.53 11.41
C ILE A 71 12.54 2.03 11.14
N SER A 72 11.49 2.73 10.70
CA SER A 72 11.41 4.19 10.68
C SER A 72 10.48 4.67 11.80
N ASP A 73 11.05 5.15 12.90
CA ASP A 73 10.29 5.48 14.12
C ASP A 73 9.64 6.86 14.06
N GLU A 74 8.31 6.93 14.04
CA GLU A 74 7.49 8.15 14.06
C GLU A 74 6.78 8.40 15.42
N ARG A 75 7.15 7.73 16.51
CA ARG A 75 6.48 7.88 17.83
C ARG A 75 6.34 9.32 18.31
N THR A 76 7.33 10.17 18.05
CA THR A 76 7.31 11.58 18.45
C THR A 76 6.27 12.41 17.68
N LEU A 77 6.02 12.08 16.42
CA LEU A 77 5.10 12.82 15.55
C LEU A 77 4.66 11.93 14.39
N LEU A 78 3.35 11.71 14.26
CA LEU A 78 2.76 11.01 13.12
C LEU A 78 2.85 11.90 11.87
N LEU A 79 3.48 11.41 10.79
CA LEU A 79 3.85 12.24 9.63
C LEU A 79 2.93 12.11 8.42
N GLU A 80 1.78 11.45 8.58
CA GLU A 80 0.97 10.99 7.45
C GLU A 80 1.77 10.14 6.44
N THR A 81 1.13 9.73 5.35
CA THR A 81 1.72 8.86 4.33
C THR A 81 2.92 9.50 3.65
N GLY A 82 2.81 10.76 3.20
CA GLY A 82 3.87 11.43 2.44
C GLY A 82 5.06 11.81 3.33
N GLY A 83 4.79 12.37 4.51
CA GLY A 83 5.83 12.74 5.47
C GLY A 83 6.57 11.52 6.02
N GLY A 84 5.87 10.40 6.26
CA GLY A 84 6.49 9.16 6.70
C GLY A 84 7.47 8.60 5.67
N VAL A 85 7.09 8.62 4.38
CA VAL A 85 7.99 8.19 3.29
C VAL A 85 9.17 9.15 3.17
N ARG A 86 8.95 10.47 3.21
CA ARG A 86 10.03 11.48 3.18
C ARG A 86 11.08 11.20 4.26
N LYS A 87 10.64 10.93 5.49
CA LYS A 87 11.52 10.60 6.61
C LYS A 87 12.31 9.31 6.38
N ALA A 88 11.71 8.33 5.72
CA ALA A 88 12.33 7.03 5.45
C ALA A 88 13.30 7.04 4.26
N LEU A 89 13.33 8.10 3.42
CA LEU A 89 14.19 8.15 2.23
C LEU A 89 15.68 7.83 2.49
N PRO A 90 16.32 8.31 3.59
CA PRO A 90 17.71 7.95 3.88
C PRO A 90 17.93 6.45 4.11
N LEU A 91 16.88 5.71 4.50
CA LEU A 91 16.90 4.26 4.69
C LEU A 91 16.55 3.51 3.38
N LEU A 92 15.83 4.15 2.46
CA LEU A 92 15.40 3.56 1.18
C LEU A 92 16.43 3.71 0.06
N GLY A 93 17.33 4.69 0.18
CA GLY A 93 18.35 4.95 -0.85
C GLY A 93 17.84 5.85 -1.98
N GLN A 94 18.44 5.72 -3.16
CA GLN A 94 18.18 6.58 -4.33
C GLN A 94 17.46 5.85 -5.47
N GLU A 95 17.32 4.54 -5.39
CA GLU A 95 16.61 3.74 -6.40
C GLU A 95 15.09 3.81 -6.21
N PRO A 96 14.29 3.57 -7.28
CA PRO A 96 12.85 3.40 -7.15
C PRO A 96 12.50 2.29 -6.15
N PHE A 97 11.46 2.50 -5.35
CA PHE A 97 11.06 1.57 -4.30
C PHE A 97 9.56 1.28 -4.33
N PHE A 98 9.19 0.10 -3.82
CA PHE A 98 7.80 -0.21 -3.51
C PHE A 98 7.32 0.58 -2.28
N HIS A 99 6.17 1.20 -2.41
CA HIS A 99 5.36 1.73 -1.31
C HIS A 99 4.13 0.85 -1.13
N ILE A 100 3.90 0.32 0.06
CA ILE A 100 2.76 -0.54 0.35
C ILE A 100 2.11 -0.09 1.66
N ASN A 101 0.80 0.13 1.69
CA ASN A 101 0.07 0.23 2.94
C ASN A 101 -0.04 -1.16 3.57
N SER A 102 0.23 -1.31 4.86
CA SER A 102 0.16 -2.63 5.50
C SER A 102 -1.22 -3.28 5.42
N ASP A 103 -2.28 -2.49 5.24
CA ASP A 103 -3.67 -2.95 5.12
C ASP A 103 -4.14 -3.13 3.66
N SER A 104 -3.24 -3.00 2.68
CA SER A 104 -3.50 -3.34 1.28
C SER A 104 -3.54 -4.84 1.10
N LEU A 105 -4.76 -5.38 0.99
CA LEU A 105 -5.00 -6.81 0.84
C LEU A 105 -5.70 -7.10 -0.49
N TRP A 106 -5.29 -8.19 -1.13
CA TRP A 106 -5.97 -8.71 -2.30
C TRP A 106 -5.77 -10.21 -2.42
N ALA A 107 -6.74 -10.86 -3.02
CA ALA A 107 -6.68 -12.25 -3.38
C ALA A 107 -6.22 -12.38 -4.84
N GLU A 108 -5.07 -13.03 -5.06
CA GLU A 108 -4.50 -13.40 -6.36
C GLU A 108 -4.18 -14.90 -6.34
N SER A 109 -4.28 -15.58 -7.49
CA SER A 109 -3.86 -16.98 -7.66
C SER A 109 -3.00 -17.09 -8.93
N SER A 110 -1.92 -17.85 -8.84
CA SER A 110 -1.00 -18.17 -9.96
C SER A 110 -0.42 -16.96 -10.70
N PHE A 111 -0.48 -15.77 -10.09
CA PHE A 111 -0.02 -14.49 -10.63
C PHE A 111 0.38 -13.57 -9.49
N SER A 112 1.47 -12.81 -9.66
CA SER A 112 1.91 -11.79 -8.71
C SER A 112 1.70 -10.40 -9.29
N ASN A 113 0.82 -9.61 -8.67
CA ASN A 113 0.62 -8.21 -9.04
C ASN A 113 1.90 -7.38 -8.85
N LEU A 114 2.73 -7.69 -7.84
CA LEU A 114 4.00 -6.98 -7.63
C LEU A 114 5.01 -7.26 -8.73
N ASN A 115 5.18 -8.52 -9.15
CA ASN A 115 6.04 -8.85 -10.29
C ASN A 115 5.55 -8.21 -11.59
N ALA A 116 4.24 -8.08 -11.77
CA ALA A 116 3.67 -7.36 -12.90
C ALA A 116 3.97 -5.86 -12.86
N MET A 117 3.96 -5.24 -11.67
CA MET A 117 4.41 -3.85 -11.51
C MET A 117 5.89 -3.68 -11.83
N VAL A 118 6.75 -4.62 -11.41
CA VAL A 118 8.18 -4.59 -11.79
C VAL A 118 8.33 -4.65 -13.31
N ALA A 119 7.61 -5.57 -13.97
CA ALA A 119 7.68 -5.74 -15.41
C ALA A 119 7.12 -4.52 -16.19
N ALA A 120 6.10 -3.85 -15.64
CA ALA A 120 5.49 -2.66 -16.25
C ALA A 120 6.27 -1.37 -15.99
N TRP A 121 7.11 -1.35 -14.95
CA TRP A 121 7.87 -0.16 -14.55
C TRP A 121 8.83 0.28 -15.65
N ASN A 122 8.74 1.56 -16.03
CA ASN A 122 9.64 2.18 -16.99
C ASN A 122 10.18 3.51 -16.43
N PRO A 123 11.42 3.53 -15.89
CA PRO A 123 11.95 4.72 -15.23
C PRO A 123 12.18 5.91 -16.18
N ALA A 124 12.19 5.70 -17.51
CA ALA A 124 12.34 6.78 -18.48
C ALA A 124 11.07 7.61 -18.67
N ARG A 125 9.90 7.10 -18.26
CA ARG A 125 8.60 7.78 -18.43
C ARG A 125 7.79 7.90 -17.15
N MET A 126 8.04 7.01 -16.19
CA MET A 126 7.27 6.92 -14.96
C MET A 126 8.09 7.50 -13.81
N ASP A 127 7.47 8.38 -13.04
CA ASP A 127 7.97 8.72 -11.71
C ASP A 127 7.20 7.96 -10.63
N MET A 128 5.97 7.55 -10.95
CA MET A 128 5.14 6.73 -10.08
C MET A 128 4.22 5.81 -10.88
N LEU A 129 4.11 4.56 -10.44
CA LEU A 129 3.18 3.55 -10.95
C LEU A 129 2.28 3.07 -9.80
N LEU A 130 0.98 3.30 -9.89
CA LEU A 130 -0.01 2.87 -8.90
C LEU A 130 -0.59 1.51 -9.27
N LEU A 131 -0.77 0.63 -8.28
CA LEU A 131 -1.66 -0.51 -8.41
C LEU A 131 -3.10 -0.03 -8.16
N LEU A 132 -4.00 -0.40 -9.06
CA LEU A 132 -5.38 0.06 -9.08
C LEU A 132 -6.34 -1.10 -8.86
N ALA A 133 -7.29 -0.94 -7.95
CA ALA A 133 -8.41 -1.84 -7.83
C ALA A 133 -9.58 -1.33 -8.66
N GLU A 134 -10.31 -2.24 -9.32
CA GLU A 134 -11.63 -1.91 -9.84
C GLU A 134 -12.58 -1.61 -8.69
N ARG A 135 -13.30 -0.49 -8.78
CA ARG A 135 -14.31 -0.12 -7.78
C ARG A 135 -15.39 -1.21 -7.67
N GLU A 136 -15.83 -1.70 -8.83
CA GLU A 136 -16.79 -2.80 -8.91
C GLU A 136 -16.07 -4.12 -8.65
N GLY A 137 -16.68 -5.02 -7.87
CA GLY A 137 -16.07 -6.31 -7.50
C GLY A 137 -15.12 -6.28 -6.31
N SER A 138 -14.70 -5.09 -5.84
CA SER A 138 -13.95 -4.91 -4.59
C SER A 138 -14.78 -5.26 -3.35
N VAL A 139 -14.15 -5.90 -2.36
CA VAL A 139 -14.80 -6.29 -1.11
C VAL A 139 -14.63 -5.18 -0.08
N GLY A 140 -15.72 -4.75 0.55
CA GLY A 140 -15.68 -3.77 1.65
C GLY A 140 -15.43 -2.31 1.23
N PHE A 141 -15.56 -2.00 -0.06
CA PHE A 141 -15.40 -0.64 -0.59
C PHE A 141 -16.70 -0.13 -1.22
N ASP A 142 -17.20 1.00 -0.72
CA ASP A 142 -18.42 1.68 -1.19
C ASP A 142 -18.15 3.11 -1.71
N GLY A 143 -16.87 3.47 -1.85
CA GLY A 143 -16.44 4.79 -2.29
C GLY A 143 -16.67 5.07 -3.78
N LYS A 144 -16.43 6.33 -4.17
CA LYS A 144 -16.67 6.85 -5.52
C LYS A 144 -15.56 6.57 -6.54
N GLY A 145 -14.48 5.91 -6.12
CA GLY A 145 -13.26 5.80 -6.94
C GLY A 145 -12.40 7.06 -6.93
N ASP A 146 -11.17 6.90 -7.40
CA ASP A 146 -10.09 7.89 -7.32
C ASP A 146 -9.60 8.33 -8.70
N PHE A 147 -9.50 7.41 -9.68
CA PHE A 147 -8.80 7.63 -10.93
C PHE A 147 -9.54 7.10 -12.16
N PHE A 148 -9.34 7.79 -13.28
CA PHE A 148 -9.51 7.24 -14.62
C PHE A 148 -8.14 6.81 -15.16
N LEU A 149 -8.13 5.75 -15.97
CA LEU A 149 -6.94 5.19 -16.61
C LEU A 149 -7.07 5.38 -18.13
N GLY A 150 -6.10 6.06 -18.74
CA GLY A 150 -5.99 6.22 -20.19
C GLY A 150 -5.44 4.97 -20.88
N GLU A 151 -5.66 4.85 -22.18
CA GLU A 151 -5.11 3.75 -23.01
C GLU A 151 -3.57 3.75 -23.05
N ASP A 152 -2.96 4.91 -22.81
CA ASP A 152 -1.52 5.11 -22.66
C ASP A 152 -0.98 4.72 -21.28
N GLY A 153 -1.85 4.34 -20.35
CA GLY A 153 -1.54 3.98 -18.98
C GLY A 153 -1.48 5.15 -18.00
N LEU A 154 -1.71 6.39 -18.45
CA LEU A 154 -1.67 7.58 -17.60
C LEU A 154 -2.93 7.69 -16.73
N LEU A 155 -2.75 8.24 -15.53
CA LEU A 155 -3.82 8.46 -14.58
C LEU A 155 -4.29 9.91 -14.56
N THR A 156 -5.60 10.08 -14.47
CA THR A 156 -6.22 11.36 -14.14
C THR A 156 -7.12 11.19 -12.92
N ARG A 157 -7.20 12.23 -12.08
CA ARG A 157 -8.07 12.24 -10.90
C ARG A 157 -9.54 12.17 -11.32
N ARG A 158 -10.37 11.56 -10.47
CA ARG A 158 -11.84 11.67 -10.56
C ARG A 158 -12.31 13.12 -10.63
N GLY A 159 -11.66 14.02 -9.89
CA GLY A 159 -12.03 15.43 -9.80
C GLY A 159 -13.47 15.62 -9.33
N THR A 160 -14.25 16.39 -10.10
CA THR A 160 -15.68 16.66 -9.81
C THR A 160 -16.62 15.61 -10.38
N ALA A 161 -16.12 14.59 -11.10
CA ALA A 161 -16.97 13.53 -11.63
C ALA A 161 -17.68 12.75 -10.51
N ALA A 162 -18.89 12.27 -10.81
CA ALA A 162 -19.73 11.57 -9.83
C ALA A 162 -19.05 10.30 -9.28
N SER A 163 -18.36 9.56 -10.15
CA SER A 163 -17.56 8.40 -9.81
C SER A 163 -16.39 8.24 -10.80
N ALA A 164 -15.43 7.40 -10.43
CA ALA A 164 -14.36 6.91 -11.28
C ALA A 164 -14.24 5.38 -11.11
N PRO A 165 -13.78 4.64 -12.14
CA PRO A 165 -13.78 3.19 -12.13
C PRO A 165 -12.69 2.59 -11.22
N TYR A 166 -11.60 3.33 -10.97
CA TYR A 166 -10.44 2.77 -10.28
C TYR A 166 -10.16 3.46 -8.94
N VAL A 167 -9.70 2.67 -7.98
CA VAL A 167 -9.30 3.07 -6.63
C VAL A 167 -7.81 2.81 -6.47
N TYR A 168 -7.08 3.66 -5.76
CA TYR A 168 -5.72 3.35 -5.37
C TYR A 168 -5.70 2.16 -4.39
N ALA A 169 -5.08 1.04 -4.79
CA ALA A 169 -5.07 -0.18 -3.98
C ALA A 169 -4.09 -0.11 -2.78
N GLY A 170 -3.41 1.03 -2.59
CA GLY A 170 -2.43 1.24 -1.52
C GLY A 170 -1.03 0.68 -1.83
N VAL A 171 -0.76 0.33 -3.10
CA VAL A 171 0.54 -0.16 -3.57
C VAL A 171 1.03 0.70 -4.73
N ALA A 172 2.29 1.16 -4.67
CA ALA A 172 2.91 1.93 -5.74
C ALA A 172 4.40 1.56 -5.89
N VAL A 173 4.95 1.79 -7.08
CA VAL A 173 6.40 1.97 -7.30
C VAL A 173 6.64 3.45 -7.51
N MET A 174 7.64 4.04 -6.84
CA MET A 174 7.91 5.48 -6.92
C MET A 174 9.40 5.80 -6.87
N LYS A 175 9.79 6.89 -7.55
CA LYS A 175 11.13 7.47 -7.46
C LYS A 175 11.30 8.32 -6.19
N PRO A 176 12.44 8.26 -5.50
CA PRO A 176 12.78 9.18 -4.41
C PRO A 176 12.70 10.66 -4.80
N ASP A 177 13.07 11.00 -6.04
CA ASP A 177 13.10 12.39 -6.54
C ASP A 177 11.75 13.11 -6.50
N LEU A 178 10.63 12.37 -6.52
CA LEU A 178 9.30 12.97 -6.36
C LEU A 178 9.14 13.74 -5.04
N PHE A 179 9.89 13.34 -4.03
CA PHE A 179 9.86 13.97 -2.71
C PHE A 179 10.71 15.24 -2.63
N ALA A 180 11.50 15.57 -3.67
CA ALA A 180 12.27 16.80 -3.71
C ALA A 180 11.36 18.03 -3.52
N GLY A 181 11.74 18.93 -2.61
CA GLY A 181 10.95 20.11 -2.29
C GLY A 181 9.55 19.82 -1.74
N THR A 182 9.29 18.62 -1.18
CA THR A 182 8.10 18.42 -0.33
C THR A 182 8.27 19.11 1.03
N PRO A 183 7.17 19.39 1.75
CA PRO A 183 7.23 19.98 3.09
C PRO A 183 8.00 19.10 4.09
N GLU A 184 8.54 19.72 5.13
CA GLU A 184 8.93 19.00 6.34
C GLU A 184 7.69 18.68 7.20
N GLY A 185 7.72 17.57 7.92
CA GLY A 185 6.62 17.17 8.82
C GLY A 185 5.46 16.47 8.11
N PRO A 186 4.23 16.53 8.68
CA PRO A 186 3.10 15.76 8.18
C PRO A 186 2.56 16.27 6.84
N PHE A 187 2.42 15.38 5.85
CA PHE A 187 1.71 15.67 4.61
C PHE A 187 1.22 14.42 3.88
N SER A 188 0.16 14.58 3.09
CA SER A 188 -0.46 13.50 2.33
C SER A 188 0.33 13.15 1.07
N LEU A 189 0.43 11.85 0.76
CA LEU A 189 1.00 11.35 -0.50
C LEU A 189 0.25 11.85 -1.75
N ASN A 190 -1.00 12.31 -1.60
CA ASN A 190 -1.77 12.92 -2.69
C ASN A 190 -1.04 14.09 -3.36
N LEU A 191 -0.21 14.83 -2.62
CA LEU A 191 0.64 15.87 -3.20
C LEU A 191 1.54 15.33 -4.31
N LEU A 192 2.07 14.11 -4.14
CA LEU A 192 2.94 13.48 -5.15
C LEU A 192 2.17 12.92 -6.32
N PHE A 193 0.95 12.44 -6.09
CA PHE A 193 0.06 12.05 -7.18
C PHE A 193 -0.22 13.28 -8.08
N ASP A 194 -0.53 14.43 -7.48
CA ASP A 194 -0.85 15.64 -8.24
C ASP A 194 0.38 16.17 -9.00
N ARG A 195 1.58 16.09 -8.41
CA ARG A 195 2.84 16.42 -9.10
C ARG A 195 3.10 15.51 -10.30
N ALA A 196 2.98 14.20 -10.11
CA ALA A 196 3.22 13.22 -11.18
C ALA A 196 2.17 13.33 -12.30
N ILE A 197 0.91 13.64 -11.97
CA ILE A 197 -0.12 13.95 -12.98
C ILE A 197 0.24 15.19 -13.78
N ALA A 198 0.65 16.28 -13.11
CA ALA A 198 1.03 17.52 -13.79
C ALA A 198 2.25 17.34 -14.71
N ALA A 199 3.14 16.40 -14.38
CA ALA A 199 4.30 16.04 -15.19
C ALA A 199 4.00 14.99 -16.29
N GLY A 200 2.78 14.41 -16.32
CA GLY A 200 2.46 13.31 -17.23
C GLY A 200 3.25 12.03 -16.93
N SER A 201 3.58 11.78 -15.66
CA SER A 201 4.45 10.68 -15.20
C SER A 201 3.81 9.77 -14.15
N LEU A 202 2.50 9.96 -13.85
CA LEU A 202 1.69 9.06 -13.02
C LEU A 202 0.99 7.99 -13.87
N TYR A 203 1.39 6.74 -13.70
CA TYR A 203 0.84 5.60 -14.42
C TYR A 203 0.04 4.66 -13.49
N GLY A 204 -0.83 3.85 -14.06
CA GLY A 204 -1.59 2.83 -13.35
C GLY A 204 -1.42 1.43 -13.94
N LEU A 205 -1.46 0.43 -13.07
CA LEU A 205 -1.62 -0.98 -13.41
C LEU A 205 -2.86 -1.51 -12.68
N VAL A 206 -3.79 -2.11 -13.42
CA VAL A 206 -5.00 -2.70 -12.81
C VAL A 206 -4.65 -4.04 -12.16
N LEU A 207 -5.04 -4.16 -10.90
CA LEU A 207 -4.89 -5.36 -10.08
C LEU A 207 -5.65 -6.52 -10.71
N ARG A 208 -4.97 -7.66 -10.83
CA ARG A 208 -5.60 -8.94 -11.21
C ARG A 208 -5.95 -9.73 -9.97
N GLY A 209 -7.23 -9.99 -9.77
CA GLY A 209 -7.74 -10.62 -8.56
C GLY A 209 -8.80 -9.76 -7.88
N ARG A 210 -9.01 -9.95 -6.58
CA ARG A 210 -10.03 -9.20 -5.82
C ARG A 210 -9.36 -8.39 -4.73
N TRP A 211 -9.50 -7.07 -4.78
CA TRP A 211 -9.03 -6.17 -3.73
C TRP A 211 -9.98 -6.19 -2.53
N LEU A 212 -9.39 -6.14 -1.33
CA LEU A 212 -10.07 -6.30 -0.06
C LEU A 212 -9.81 -5.07 0.80
N HIS A 213 -10.83 -4.23 0.97
CA HIS A 213 -10.74 -3.03 1.80
C HIS A 213 -11.10 -3.35 3.26
N VAL A 214 -10.08 -3.66 4.07
CA VAL A 214 -10.28 -3.96 5.50
C VAL A 214 -10.09 -2.70 6.34
N GLY A 215 -11.13 -1.85 6.34
CA GLY A 215 -11.14 -0.57 7.04
C GLY A 215 -11.78 -0.61 8.45
N THR A 216 -12.64 -1.59 8.70
CA THR A 216 -13.46 -1.73 9.92
C THR A 216 -13.51 -3.20 10.38
N PRO A 217 -13.90 -3.49 11.65
CA PRO A 217 -13.96 -4.86 12.15
C PRO A 217 -14.91 -5.76 11.34
N GLU A 218 -16.01 -5.21 10.83
CA GLU A 218 -17.03 -5.92 10.05
C GLU A 218 -16.49 -6.38 8.68
N ALA A 219 -15.43 -5.74 8.18
CA ALA A 219 -14.79 -6.09 6.92
C ALA A 219 -13.83 -7.29 7.03
N ILE A 220 -13.50 -7.75 8.24
CA ILE A 220 -12.59 -8.88 8.48
C ILE A 220 -13.16 -10.17 7.90
N ALA A 221 -14.34 -10.61 8.35
CA ALA A 221 -14.91 -11.89 7.91
C ALA A 221 -15.15 -11.97 6.38
N PRO A 222 -15.67 -10.91 5.71
CA PRO A 222 -15.73 -10.89 4.25
C PRO A 222 -14.37 -11.01 3.55
N ALA A 223 -13.32 -10.39 4.10
CA ALA A 223 -11.97 -10.49 3.56
C ALA A 223 -11.38 -11.90 3.73
N GLU A 224 -11.58 -12.52 4.89
CA GLU A 224 -11.15 -13.91 5.14
C GLU A 224 -11.85 -14.90 4.18
N ALA A 225 -13.16 -14.74 3.99
CA ALA A 225 -13.92 -15.56 3.05
C ALA A 225 -13.41 -15.40 1.60
N ALA A 226 -13.06 -14.18 1.20
CA ALA A 226 -12.52 -13.92 -0.13
C ALA A 226 -11.12 -14.54 -0.33
N PHE A 227 -10.27 -14.54 0.70
CA PHE A 227 -8.98 -15.23 0.68
C PHE A 227 -9.15 -16.75 0.53
N ALA A 228 -10.02 -17.36 1.34
CA ALA A 228 -10.27 -18.79 1.29
C ALA A 228 -10.80 -19.23 -0.09
N ALA A 229 -11.70 -18.44 -0.68
CA ALA A 229 -12.26 -18.72 -2.00
C ALA A 229 -11.21 -18.67 -3.13
N ALA A 230 -10.20 -17.80 -3.02
CA ALA A 230 -9.14 -17.71 -4.02
C ALA A 230 -8.13 -18.85 -3.93
N GLN A 231 -7.91 -19.42 -2.73
CA GLN A 231 -7.03 -20.56 -2.51
C GLN A 231 -7.69 -21.89 -2.90
N GLY A 232 -9.01 -22.01 -2.75
CA GLY A 232 -9.77 -23.24 -3.06
C GLY A 232 -10.13 -23.43 -4.54
N CYS A 233 -9.69 -22.56 -5.45
CA CYS A 233 -9.89 -22.70 -6.89
C CYS A 233 -8.69 -23.35 -7.62
N ASP A 234 -7.62 -23.70 -6.91
CA ASP A 234 -6.40 -24.29 -7.46
C ASP A 234 -6.33 -25.84 -7.30
N ASP A 235 -7.43 -26.50 -6.93
CA ASP A 235 -7.57 -27.97 -6.84
C ASP A 235 -8.31 -28.60 -8.05
#